data_AF-A0A2S9DV34-F1
#
_entry.id   AF-A0A2S9DV34-F1
#
_cell.length_a   1.000
_cell.length_b   1.000
_cell.length_c   1.000
_cell.angle_alpha   90.00
_cell.angle_beta   90.00
_cell.angle_gamma   90.00
#
_symmetry.space_group_name_H-M   'P 1'
#
loop_
_entity.id
_entity.type
_entity.pdbx_description
1 polymer ?
#
loop_
_entity_poly.entity_id
_entity_poly.type
_entity_poly.pdbx_seq_one_letter_code
_entity_poly.pdbx_strand_id
1 'polypeptide(L)' 'MQVLIRTATPDDVDTLCAIRTSVVQNHLSLEQMAGLGITPQVLSDTLRAAPCGWSVVGPVDGDDVRYEKRRAP' A
#
# COMPACT_ATOMS: atom_id res chain seq x y z
N MET A 1 11.70 -16.21 11.90
CA MET A 1 10.84 -15.11 11.42
C MET A 1 9.96 -15.65 10.31
N GLN A 2 8.64 -15.72 10.52
CA GLN A 2 7.70 -16.23 9.52
C GLN A 2 7.11 -15.05 8.75
N VAL A 3 7.35 -15.02 7.44
CA VAL A 3 6.87 -13.98 6.53
C VAL A 3 5.45 -14.38 6.12
N LEU A 4 4.44 -13.71 6.68
CA LEU A 4 3.03 -13.92 6.31
C LEU A 4 2.74 -13.11 5.06
N ILE A 5 2.77 -13.78 3.90
CA ILE A 5 2.39 -13.17 2.64
C ILE A 5 0.89 -13.33 2.43
N ARG A 6 0.14 -12.22 2.37
CA ARG A 6 -1.30 -12.22 2.04
C ARG A 6 -1.63 -11.16 1.01
N THR A 7 -2.72 -11.33 0.28
CA THR A 7 -3.25 -10.30 -0.62
C THR A 7 -3.69 -9.08 0.19
N ALA A 8 -3.31 -7.88 -0.27
CA ALA A 8 -3.76 -6.63 0.33
C ALA A 8 -5.27 -6.43 0.10
N THR A 9 -5.94 -5.87 1.08
CA THR A 9 -7.37 -5.63 1.17
C THR A 9 -7.65 -4.14 1.36
N PRO A 10 -8.88 -3.65 1.15
CA PRO A 10 -9.21 -2.24 1.37
C PRO A 10 -8.94 -1.75 2.81
N ASP A 11 -8.81 -2.65 3.79
CA ASP A 11 -8.43 -2.31 5.16
C ASP A 11 -6.98 -1.80 5.26
N ASP A 12 -6.10 -2.23 4.35
CA ASP A 12 -4.68 -1.87 4.33
C ASP A 12 -4.40 -0.49 3.70
N VAL A 13 -5.44 0.22 3.23
CA VAL A 13 -5.33 1.51 2.52
C VAL A 13 -4.69 2.60 3.38
N ASP A 14 -5.08 2.67 4.66
CA ASP A 14 -4.52 3.63 5.60
C ASP A 14 -3.02 3.40 5.77
N THR A 15 -2.63 2.15 6.02
CA THR A 15 -1.23 1.75 6.16
C THR A 15 -0.41 2.06 4.90
N LEU A 16 -0.95 1.76 3.70
CA LEU A 16 -0.29 2.08 2.42
C LEU A 16 -0.09 3.60 2.25
N CYS A 17 -1.08 4.41 2.62
CA CYS A 17 -0.98 5.87 2.60
C CYS A 17 0.03 6.39 3.62
N ALA A 18 0.05 5.85 4.83
CA ALA A 18 1.03 6.20 5.87
C ALA A 18 2.46 5.90 5.40
N ILE A 19 2.70 4.71 4.84
CA ILE A 19 3.99 4.34 4.27
C ILE A 19 4.38 5.33 3.16
N ARG A 20 3.48 5.62 2.22
CA ARG A 20 3.78 6.48 1.07
C ARG A 20 4.11 7.92 1.46
N THR A 21 3.41 8.45 2.46
CA THR A 21 3.64 9.81 2.98
C THR A 21 4.90 9.90 3.85
N SER A 22 5.33 8.78 4.44
CA SER A 22 6.55 8.72 5.27
C SER A 22 7.86 8.68 4.47
N VAL A 23 7.83 8.45 3.16
CA VAL A 23 9.04 8.41 2.32
C VAL A 23 9.54 9.83 2.04
N VAL A 24 10.73 10.18 2.55
CA VAL A 24 11.29 11.54 2.40
C VAL A 24 11.79 11.81 0.98
N GLN A 25 12.50 10.87 0.35
CA GLN A 25 13.08 11.10 -1.00
C GLN A 25 12.03 11.28 -2.11
N ASN A 26 10.78 10.88 -1.86
CA ASN A 26 9.66 11.02 -2.78
C ASN A 26 8.40 11.39 -2.00
N HIS A 27 8.54 12.41 -1.14
CA HIS A 27 7.46 12.84 -0.28
C HIS A 27 6.29 13.37 -1.12
N LEU A 28 5.15 12.73 -0.94
CA LEU A 28 3.89 13.10 -1.56
C LEU A 28 2.85 13.07 -0.44
N SER A 29 2.38 14.25 -0.02
CA SER A 29 1.32 14.38 0.98
C SER A 29 -0.01 13.84 0.43
N LEU A 30 -0.96 13.49 1.31
CA LEU A 30 -2.29 13.01 0.91
C LEU A 30 -3.00 13.97 -0.05
N GLU A 31 -2.92 15.27 0.21
CA GLU A 31 -3.51 16.29 -0.66
C GLU A 31 -2.86 16.34 -2.05
N GLN A 32 -1.53 16.18 -2.11
CA GLN A 32 -0.80 16.15 -3.38
C GLN A 32 -1.15 14.90 -4.18
N MET A 33 -1.29 13.75 -3.51
CA MET A 33 -1.76 12.52 -4.15
C MET A 33 -3.19 12.66 -4.69
N ALA A 34 -4.08 13.28 -3.91
CA ALA A 34 -5.44 13.56 -4.35
C ALA A 34 -5.47 14.48 -5.60
N GLY A 35 -4.58 15.48 -5.66
CA GLY A 35 -4.41 16.33 -6.84
C GLY A 35 -3.99 15.58 -8.11
N LEU A 36 -3.36 14.41 -7.96
CA LEU A 36 -2.98 13.50 -9.05
C LEU A 36 -4.05 12.42 -9.33
N GLY A 37 -5.20 12.47 -8.66
CA GLY A 37 -6.25 11.45 -8.74
C GLY A 37 -5.95 10.17 -7.94
N ILE A 38 -4.88 10.16 -7.15
CA ILE A 38 -4.48 9.02 -6.31
C ILE A 38 -5.14 9.20 -4.94
N THR A 39 -6.39 8.79 -4.82
CA THR A 39 -7.17 8.93 -3.58
C THR A 39 -7.27 7.61 -2.81
N PRO A 40 -7.50 7.65 -1.48
CA PRO A 40 -7.76 6.45 -0.68
C PRO A 40 -8.94 5.64 -1.22
N GLN A 41 -9.97 6.32 -1.75
CA GLN A 41 -11.11 5.64 -2.39
C GLN A 41 -10.70 4.90 -3.66
N VAL A 42 -9.94 5.53 -4.55
CA VAL A 42 -9.42 4.88 -5.78
C VAL A 42 -8.54 3.69 -5.41
N LEU A 43 -7.70 3.82 -4.38
CA LEU A 43 -6.87 2.71 -3.90
C LEU A 43 -7.72 1.57 -3.34
N SER A 44 -8.75 1.87 -2.54
CA SER A 44 -9.70 0.89 -1.99
C SER A 44 -10.45 0.15 -3.10
N ASP A 45 -10.93 0.89 -4.10
CA ASP A 45 -11.62 0.32 -5.26
C ASP A 45 -10.68 -0.58 -6.07
N THR A 46 -9.45 -0.13 -6.29
CA THR A 46 -8.42 -0.90 -7.00
C THR A 46 -8.12 -2.22 -6.28
N LEU A 47 -7.97 -2.19 -4.96
CA LEU A 47 -7.76 -3.38 -4.13
C LEU A 47 -8.97 -4.33 -4.13
N ARG A 48 -10.19 -3.81 -4.31
CA ARG A 48 -11.42 -4.61 -4.38
C ARG A 48 -11.64 -5.21 -5.77
N ALA A 49 -11.32 -4.47 -6.83
CA ALA A 49 -11.65 -4.82 -8.21
C ALA A 49 -10.84 -5.99 -8.77
N ALA A 50 -9.57 -6.13 -8.36
CA ALA A 50 -8.71 -7.23 -8.79
C ALA A 50 -7.54 -7.39 -7.82
N PRO A 51 -6.85 -8.56 -7.79
CA PRO A 51 -5.52 -8.66 -7.19
C PRO A 51 -4.57 -7.80 -8.02
N CYS A 52 -4.51 -6.50 -7.73
CA CYS A 52 -3.67 -5.50 -8.40
C CYS A 52 -2.16 -5.66 -8.11
N GLY A 53 -1.74 -6.89 -7.81
CA GLY A 53 -0.36 -7.30 -7.55
C GLY A 53 0.16 -6.93 -6.16
N TRP A 54 -0.67 -6.32 -5.30
CA TRP A 54 -0.29 -5.94 -3.95
C TRP A 54 -0.36 -7.11 -2.98
N SER A 55 0.76 -7.41 -2.33
CA SER A 55 0.84 -8.39 -1.24
C SER A 55 1.44 -7.74 -0.01
N VAL A 56 0.81 -7.96 1.13
CA VAL A 56 1.41 -7.73 2.44
C VAL A 56 2.43 -8.83 2.63
N VAL A 57 3.69 -8.48 2.91
CA VAL A 57 4.82 -9.41 3.07
C VAL A 57 5.04 -9.74 4.56
N GLY A 58 4.19 -9.24 5.45
CA GLY A 58 4.24 -9.54 6.88
C GLY A 58 5.31 -8.72 7.62
N PRO A 59 5.53 -9.03 8.91
CA PRO A 59 6.39 -8.21 9.75
C PRO A 59 7.87 -8.40 9.46
N VAL A 60 8.64 -7.32 9.51
CA VAL A 60 10.08 -7.30 9.20
C VAL A 60 10.92 -7.36 10.48
N ASP A 61 10.68 -6.42 11.40
CA ASP A 61 11.18 -6.40 12.78
C ASP A 61 10.16 -5.67 13.68
N GLY A 62 9.80 -6.26 14.82
CA GLY A 62 8.75 -5.69 15.69
C GLY A 62 7.37 -5.58 15.01
N ASP A 63 6.77 -4.38 15.04
CA ASP A 63 5.45 -4.04 14.46
C ASP A 63 5.56 -3.54 13.00
N ASP A 64 6.76 -3.54 12.39
CA ASP A 64 6.96 -3.07 11.03
C ASP A 64 6.19 -3.92 10.02
N VAL A 65 5.60 -3.31 8.98
CA VAL A 65 4.84 -4.00 7.93
C VAL A 65 5.34 -3.62 6.55
N ARG A 66 5.52 -4.63 5.69
CA ARG A 66 5.99 -4.43 4.31
C ARG A 66 4.91 -4.76 3.29
N TYR A 67 4.80 -3.92 2.25
CA TYR A 67 3.95 -4.16 1.08
C TYR A 67 4.79 -4.22 -0.20
N GLU A 68 4.46 -5.15 -1.09
CA GLU A 68 5.06 -5.27 -2.42
C GLU A 68 3.97 -5.21 -3.49
N LYS A 69 4.20 -4.44 -4.56
CA LYS A 69 3.38 -4.48 -5.78
C LYS A 69 4.16 -5.19 -6.89
N ARG A 70 3.64 -6.32 -7.38
CA ARG A 70 4.11 -6.93 -8.62
C ARG A 70 3.34 -6.38 -9.82
N ARG A 71 4.07 -5.94 -10.84
CA ARG A 71 3.48 -5.73 -12.18
C ARG A 71 3.39 -7.09 -12.87
N ALA A 72 2.29 -7.33 -13.57
CA ALA A 72 2.24 -8.44 -14.53
C ALA A 72 3.36 -8.25 -15.58
N PRO A 73 3.96 -9.33 -16.08
CA PRO A 73 4.99 -9.27 -17.12
C PRO A 73 4.47 -8.61 -18.41
#